data_AF-A0A2N4UVL2-F1
#
_entry.id   AF-A0A2N4UVL2-F1
#
_cell.length_a   1.000
_cell.length_b   1.000
_cell.length_c   1.000
_cell.angle_alpha   90.00
_cell.angle_beta   90.00
_cell.angle_gamma   90.00
#
_symmetry.space_group_name_H-M   'P 1'
#
loop_
_entity.id
_entity.type
_entity.pdbx_description
1 polymer ?
#
loop_
_entity_poly.entity_id
_entity_poly.type
_entity_poly.pdbx_seq_one_letter_code
_entity_poly.pdbx_strand_id
1 'polypeptide(L)'
;MKLIEEIIELLSSGESNLKVALLKTKVLLHQLGEKELFDWVDSELRGYGNRESVPSYRKLHLTVKGNLSNSVYRYQNQTLPLMHLDDEIRERLDTKYLMDSIVVVEQYSTQENLQVSIAPEFYPLLSEGFDDSYGVETAWAIHSAGAMTQILTEVTTRLLDFVLELSEKFPNEMALSDMKTRAKEVGVSDLFNNAVFGDNATIVVGDSNTQTIRNTVNKNDMASLIEVLKQNKVSDEDIESLQVAIETDKGSTEVKSGNFGSSVSGWMGTMVSKAASTLWDVKVGAAGSLLATAIGKYYGF
;
A
#
# COMPACT_ATOMS: atom_id res chain seq x y z
N MET A 1 7.35 28.02 -3.68
CA MET A 1 5.91 28.03 -4.00
C MET A 1 5.19 28.18 -2.68
N LYS A 2 4.52 29.33 -2.42
CA LYS A 2 3.94 29.61 -1.10
C LYS A 2 3.01 28.50 -0.58
N LEU A 3 2.25 27.84 -1.46
CA LEU A 3 1.33 26.76 -1.06
C LEU A 3 2.02 25.49 -0.56
N ILE A 4 3.14 25.07 -1.17
CA ILE A 4 3.90 23.88 -0.75
C ILE A 4 4.57 24.16 0.60
N GLU A 5 5.22 25.32 0.72
CA GLU A 5 5.88 25.77 1.95
C GLU A 5 4.87 25.90 3.10
N GLU A 6 3.67 26.44 2.83
CA GLU A 6 2.58 26.51 3.81
C GLU A 6 2.06 25.12 4.23
N ILE A 7 2.02 24.13 3.33
CA ILE A 7 1.60 22.76 3.69
C ILE A 7 2.67 22.10 4.56
N ILE A 8 3.95 22.26 4.23
CA ILE A 8 5.07 21.72 5.02
C ILE A 8 5.08 22.35 6.42
N GLU A 9 4.90 23.67 6.52
CA GLU A 9 4.84 24.37 7.80
C GLU A 9 3.63 23.91 8.64
N LEU A 10 2.47 23.73 8.00
CA LEU A 10 1.27 23.21 8.67
C LEU A 10 1.46 21.78 9.17
N LEU A 11 2.11 20.90 8.39
CA LEU A 11 2.34 19.50 8.79
C LEU A 11 3.46 19.36 9.83
N SER A 12 4.45 20.26 9.82
CA SER A 12 5.60 20.22 10.73
C SER A 12 5.34 20.89 12.08
N SER A 13 4.35 21.78 12.18
CA SER A 13 4.08 22.57 13.39
C SER A 13 3.40 21.81 14.54
N GLY A 14 3.07 20.53 14.36
CA GLY A 14 2.54 19.67 15.43
C GLY A 14 1.11 19.97 15.89
N GLU A 15 0.59 21.17 15.62
CA GLU A 15 -0.82 21.58 15.75
C GLU A 15 -1.55 21.47 14.39
N SER A 16 -1.20 20.45 13.61
CA SER A 16 -1.65 20.30 12.23
C SER A 16 -3.15 19.97 12.22
N ASN A 17 -3.97 20.92 11.79
CA ASN A 17 -5.32 20.62 11.37
C ASN A 17 -5.22 19.81 10.07
N LEU A 18 -5.11 18.48 10.18
CA LEU A 18 -4.81 17.56 9.09
C LEU A 18 -5.82 17.71 7.95
N LYS A 19 -7.07 18.03 8.30
CA LYS A 19 -8.12 18.43 7.35
C LYS A 19 -7.72 19.64 6.49
N VAL A 20 -7.17 20.70 7.09
CA VAL A 20 -6.73 21.90 6.35
C VAL A 20 -5.57 21.57 5.42
N ALA A 21 -4.61 20.76 5.88
CA ALA A 21 -3.50 20.30 5.05
C ALA A 21 -4.00 19.50 3.83
N LEU A 22 -4.88 18.51 4.04
CA LEU A 22 -5.48 17.72 2.97
C LEU A 22 -6.30 18.57 1.99
N LEU A 23 -7.05 19.57 2.48
CA LEU A 23 -7.77 20.52 1.62
C LEU A 23 -6.82 21.36 0.76
N LYS A 24 -5.71 21.84 1.33
CA LYS A 24 -4.68 22.57 0.56
C LYS A 24 -3.99 21.67 -0.46
N THR A 25 -3.67 20.43 -0.10
CA THR A 25 -3.14 19.43 -1.04
C THR A 25 -4.12 19.16 -2.18
N LYS A 26 -5.43 19.09 -1.89
CA LYS A 26 -6.46 18.96 -2.93
C LYS A 26 -6.43 20.13 -3.94
N VAL A 27 -6.26 21.36 -3.45
CA VAL A 27 -6.12 22.54 -4.32
C VAL A 27 -4.85 22.46 -5.17
N LEU A 28 -3.74 22.01 -4.57
CA LEU A 28 -2.47 21.85 -5.26
C LEU A 28 -2.55 20.76 -6.35
N LEU A 29 -3.17 19.61 -6.08
CA LEU A 29 -3.39 18.55 -7.07
C LEU A 29 -4.27 19.04 -8.23
N HIS A 30 -5.27 19.88 -7.94
CA HIS A 30 -6.08 20.52 -8.99
C HIS A 30 -5.25 21.45 -9.90
N GLN A 31 -4.30 22.18 -9.33
CA GLN A 31 -3.40 23.04 -10.11
C GLN A 31 -2.45 22.23 -10.98
N LEU A 32 -1.96 21.08 -10.47
CA LEU A 32 -1.10 20.15 -11.19
C LEU A 32 -1.83 19.37 -12.30
N GLY A 33 -3.16 19.26 -12.21
CA GLY A 33 -3.98 18.59 -13.22
C GLY A 33 -4.03 17.06 -13.09
N GLU A 34 -3.49 16.50 -12.02
CA GLU A 34 -3.49 15.06 -11.75
C GLU A 34 -4.79 14.66 -11.06
N LYS A 35 -5.70 14.09 -11.86
CA LYS A 35 -7.05 13.75 -11.39
C LYS A 35 -7.08 12.46 -10.56
N GLU A 36 -6.17 11.54 -10.83
CA GLU A 36 -6.13 10.23 -10.16
C GLU A 36 -5.77 10.35 -8.68
N LEU A 37 -5.06 11.43 -8.31
CA LEU A 37 -4.64 11.70 -6.94
C LEU A 37 -5.75 12.32 -6.07
N PHE A 38 -6.88 12.70 -6.69
CA PHE A 38 -8.04 13.18 -5.94
C PHE A 38 -8.70 12.06 -5.15
N ASP A 39 -8.71 10.83 -5.65
CA ASP A 39 -9.54 9.78 -5.10
C ASP A 39 -9.09 9.40 -3.69
N TRP A 40 -7.78 9.34 -3.44
CA TRP A 40 -7.25 9.12 -2.09
C TRP A 40 -7.52 10.29 -1.15
N VAL A 41 -7.22 11.53 -1.57
CA VAL A 41 -7.44 12.72 -0.72
C VAL A 41 -8.92 12.91 -0.40
N ASP A 42 -9.81 12.65 -1.36
CA ASP A 42 -11.25 12.73 -1.16
C ASP A 42 -11.75 11.61 -0.25
N SER A 43 -11.20 10.39 -0.39
CA SER A 43 -11.52 9.26 0.50
C SER A 43 -11.02 9.49 1.93
N GLU A 44 -9.86 10.11 2.12
CA GLU A 44 -9.38 10.48 3.47
C GLU A 44 -10.26 11.57 4.11
N LEU A 45 -10.72 12.56 3.32
CA LEU A 45 -11.57 13.65 3.80
C LEU A 45 -13.03 13.26 4.04
N ARG A 46 -13.60 12.38 3.20
CA ARG A 46 -15.03 12.01 3.25
C ARG A 46 -15.27 10.66 3.90
N GLY A 47 -14.24 9.82 3.98
CA GLY A 47 -14.36 8.41 4.34
C GLY A 47 -14.38 7.51 3.10
N TYR A 48 -14.07 6.24 3.32
CA TYR A 48 -13.97 5.20 2.31
C TYR A 48 -15.34 4.57 2.06
N GLY A 49 -15.72 4.44 0.78
CA GLY A 49 -17.00 3.83 0.40
C GLY A 49 -17.00 2.29 0.40
N ASN A 50 -15.83 1.67 0.22
CA ASN A 50 -15.69 0.21 0.12
C ASN A 50 -14.53 -0.31 0.98
N ARG A 51 -14.68 -1.50 1.57
CA ARG A 51 -13.65 -2.21 2.36
C ARG A 51 -12.37 -2.44 1.56
N GLU A 52 -12.48 -2.72 0.26
CA GLU A 52 -11.33 -2.99 -0.62
C GLU A 52 -10.50 -1.73 -0.92
N SER A 53 -11.11 -0.55 -0.85
CA SER A 53 -10.41 0.73 -1.05
C SER A 53 -9.64 1.21 0.17
N VAL A 54 -9.80 0.53 1.33
CA VAL A 54 -9.18 0.94 2.60
C VAL A 54 -7.70 0.55 2.62
N PRO A 55 -6.79 1.52 2.79
CA PRO A 55 -5.35 1.25 2.90
C PRO A 55 -5.01 0.34 4.09
N SER A 56 -3.87 -0.36 4.00
CA SER A 56 -3.40 -1.29 5.02
C SER A 56 -3.27 -0.66 6.41
N TYR A 57 -2.82 0.60 6.50
CA TYR A 57 -2.68 1.34 7.75
C TYR A 57 -4.02 1.63 8.46
N ARG A 58 -5.15 1.57 7.74
CA ARG A 58 -6.52 1.72 8.31
C ARG A 58 -7.16 0.38 8.70
N LYS A 59 -6.43 -0.73 8.61
CA LYS A 59 -6.85 -2.05 9.11
C LYS A 59 -6.35 -2.21 10.54
N LEU A 60 -7.29 -2.25 11.48
CA LEU A 60 -6.99 -2.42 12.90
C LEU A 60 -7.26 -3.85 13.34
N HIS A 61 -6.31 -4.40 14.09
CA HIS A 61 -6.51 -5.63 14.83
C HIS A 61 -7.14 -5.32 16.19
N LEU A 62 -8.18 -6.07 16.54
CA LEU A 62 -8.99 -5.90 17.72
C LEU A 62 -8.77 -7.06 18.68
N THR A 63 -8.63 -6.74 19.96
CA THR A 63 -8.68 -7.75 21.02
C THR A 63 -10.11 -7.85 21.51
N VAL A 64 -10.73 -9.01 21.32
CA VAL A 64 -12.07 -9.28 21.85
C VAL A 64 -11.98 -9.57 23.34
N LYS A 65 -12.77 -8.83 24.11
CA LYS A 65 -12.92 -8.98 25.55
C LYS A 65 -14.38 -9.22 25.92
N GLY A 66 -14.59 -9.84 27.07
CA GLY A 66 -15.93 -10.01 27.58
C GLY A 66 -15.97 -10.33 29.06
N ASN A 67 -17.20 -10.37 29.57
CA ASN A 67 -17.51 -10.85 30.89
C ASN A 67 -18.03 -12.28 30.78
N LEU A 68 -17.46 -13.17 31.58
CA LEU A 68 -17.82 -14.57 31.67
C LEU A 68 -18.50 -14.81 33.01
N SER A 69 -19.57 -15.58 33.03
CA SER A 69 -20.16 -16.03 34.27
C SER A 69 -20.56 -17.49 34.19
N ASN A 70 -20.55 -18.12 35.36
CA ASN A 70 -21.27 -19.35 35.61
C ASN A 70 -22.22 -19.13 36.79
N SER A 71 -22.92 -20.16 37.22
CA SER A 71 -23.90 -20.05 38.32
C SER A 71 -23.30 -19.61 39.68
N VAL A 72 -21.97 -19.58 39.83
CA VAL A 72 -21.28 -19.33 41.11
C VAL A 72 -20.25 -18.19 41.05
N TYR A 73 -19.57 -18.03 39.92
CA TYR A 73 -18.43 -17.12 39.71
C TYR A 73 -18.67 -16.22 38.49
N ARG A 74 -18.19 -14.97 38.59
CA ARG A 74 -18.22 -13.99 37.51
C ARG A 74 -16.84 -13.41 37.29
N TYR A 75 -16.32 -13.56 36.08
CA TYR A 75 -15.05 -13.00 35.64
C TYR A 75 -15.31 -11.82 34.70
N GLN A 76 -14.66 -10.70 34.97
CA GLN A 76 -14.81 -9.49 34.17
C GLN A 76 -13.56 -9.23 33.33
N ASN A 77 -13.73 -8.56 32.19
CA ASN A 77 -12.65 -8.06 31.34
C ASN A 77 -11.65 -9.14 30.89
N GLN A 78 -12.16 -10.34 30.58
CA GLN A 78 -11.33 -11.46 30.10
C GLN A 78 -11.19 -11.40 28.58
N THR A 79 -10.02 -11.76 28.07
CA THR A 79 -9.81 -11.92 26.63
C THR A 79 -10.50 -13.20 26.17
N LEU A 80 -11.33 -13.10 25.13
CA LEU A 80 -12.04 -14.25 24.57
C LEU A 80 -11.19 -14.88 23.46
N PRO A 81 -10.93 -16.20 23.49
CA PRO A 81 -10.27 -16.88 22.39
C PRO A 81 -11.17 -16.86 21.15
N LEU A 82 -10.57 -16.71 19.98
CA LEU A 82 -11.28 -16.71 18.68
C LEU A 82 -10.79 -17.84 17.76
N MET A 83 -9.83 -18.65 18.22
CA MET A 83 -9.17 -19.66 17.40
C MET A 83 -10.08 -20.85 17.08
N HIS A 84 -11.11 -21.09 17.90
CA HIS A 84 -12.12 -22.13 17.67
C HIS A 84 -13.19 -21.71 16.66
N LEU A 85 -13.31 -20.41 16.35
CA LEU A 85 -14.29 -19.89 15.40
C LEU A 85 -13.82 -20.10 13.96
N ASP A 86 -14.77 -20.18 13.03
CA ASP A 86 -14.50 -20.17 11.59
C ASP A 86 -13.77 -18.89 11.16
N ASP A 87 -12.92 -19.01 10.13
CA ASP A 87 -12.04 -17.92 9.66
C ASP A 87 -12.81 -16.64 9.30
N GLU A 88 -14.00 -16.76 8.70
CA GLU A 88 -14.84 -15.61 8.31
C GLU A 88 -15.36 -14.84 9.54
N ILE A 89 -15.84 -15.58 10.56
CA ILE A 89 -16.35 -14.98 11.80
C ILE A 89 -15.19 -14.39 12.59
N ARG A 90 -14.05 -15.10 12.61
CA ARG A 90 -12.83 -14.62 13.25
C ARG A 90 -12.39 -13.30 12.65
N GLU A 91 -12.24 -13.19 11.34
CA GLU A 91 -11.82 -11.95 10.67
C GLU A 91 -12.77 -10.78 11.01
N ARG A 92 -14.07 -11.04 11.09
CA ARG A 92 -15.09 -10.01 11.40
C ARG A 92 -15.04 -9.51 12.84
N LEU A 93 -14.60 -10.34 13.79
CA LEU A 93 -14.45 -9.95 15.20
C LEU A 93 -13.06 -9.38 15.51
N ASP A 94 -12.06 -9.85 14.78
CA ASP A 94 -10.65 -9.57 14.98
C ASP A 94 -10.17 -8.35 14.18
N THR A 95 -10.77 -8.07 13.03
CA THR A 95 -10.33 -6.98 12.14
C THR A 95 -11.40 -5.92 11.97
N LYS A 96 -11.01 -4.65 12.20
CA LYS A 96 -11.84 -3.47 11.91
C LYS A 96 -11.21 -2.64 10.81
N TYR A 97 -12.00 -2.35 9.79
CA TYR A 97 -11.65 -1.40 8.74
C TYR A 97 -12.21 -0.04 9.12
N LEU A 98 -11.34 0.95 9.32
CA LEU A 98 -11.74 2.32 9.60
C LEU A 98 -12.04 3.08 8.32
N MET A 99 -13.33 3.10 7.98
CA MET A 99 -13.84 3.75 6.77
C MET A 99 -14.23 5.22 7.01
N ASP A 100 -14.25 5.67 8.26
CA ASP A 100 -14.66 7.03 8.61
C ASP A 100 -13.67 8.10 8.12
N SER A 101 -14.14 9.34 7.99
CA SER A 101 -13.27 10.46 7.61
C SER A 101 -12.19 10.72 8.65
N ILE A 102 -11.09 11.34 8.22
CA ILE A 102 -9.95 11.64 9.10
C ILE A 102 -10.35 12.49 10.33
N VAL A 103 -11.33 13.39 10.17
CA VAL A 103 -11.85 14.24 11.26
C VAL A 103 -12.51 13.40 12.36
N VAL A 104 -13.21 12.34 11.97
CA VAL A 104 -13.82 11.40 12.92
C VAL A 104 -12.73 10.57 13.61
N VAL A 105 -11.67 10.20 12.90
CA VAL A 105 -10.51 9.50 13.48
C VAL A 105 -9.76 10.39 14.49
N GLU A 106 -9.60 11.70 14.22
CA GLU A 106 -9.06 12.67 15.19
C GLU A 106 -9.94 12.80 16.44
N GLN A 107 -11.27 12.76 16.26
CA GLN A 107 -12.19 12.76 17.39
C GLN A 107 -12.03 11.48 18.22
N TYR A 108 -11.86 10.33 17.56
CA TYR A 108 -11.60 9.06 18.20
C TYR A 108 -10.27 9.03 18.96
N SER A 109 -9.21 9.66 18.46
CA SER A 109 -7.93 9.73 19.21
C SER A 109 -8.02 10.51 20.51
N THR A 110 -9.02 11.40 20.65
CA THR A 110 -9.25 12.19 21.87
C THR A 110 -10.11 11.44 22.90
N GLN A 111 -10.83 10.40 22.48
CA GLN A 111 -11.68 9.62 23.37
C GLN A 111 -10.91 8.50 24.06
N GLU A 112 -10.97 8.46 25.38
CA GLU A 112 -10.47 7.34 26.15
C GLU A 112 -11.47 6.18 26.12
N ASN A 113 -10.98 4.95 25.96
CA ASN A 113 -11.77 3.71 25.99
C ASN A 113 -12.78 3.55 24.85
N LEU A 114 -12.35 3.76 23.61
CA LEU A 114 -13.12 3.33 22.44
C LEU A 114 -13.28 1.81 22.41
N GLN A 115 -14.53 1.37 22.31
CA GLN A 115 -14.91 -0.03 22.29
C GLN A 115 -15.93 -0.27 21.19
N VAL A 116 -15.79 -1.38 20.48
CA VAL A 116 -16.78 -1.85 19.52
C VAL A 116 -17.63 -2.90 20.22
N SER A 117 -18.90 -2.60 20.47
CA SER A 117 -19.82 -3.58 21.06
C SER A 117 -20.03 -4.74 20.10
N ILE A 118 -19.93 -5.97 20.62
CA ILE A 118 -20.22 -7.18 19.86
C ILE A 118 -21.69 -7.53 20.08
N ALA A 119 -22.37 -7.83 18.97
CA ALA A 119 -23.78 -8.14 18.98
C ALA A 119 -24.06 -9.45 19.75
N PRO A 120 -25.15 -9.54 20.55
CA PRO A 120 -25.41 -10.70 21.42
C PRO A 120 -25.52 -12.04 20.69
N GLU A 121 -25.81 -12.04 19.40
CA GLU A 121 -25.88 -13.23 18.54
C GLU A 121 -24.54 -13.98 18.49
N PHE A 122 -23.42 -13.30 18.75
CA PHE A 122 -22.09 -13.91 18.78
C PHE A 122 -21.72 -14.48 20.16
N TYR A 123 -22.48 -14.22 21.22
CA TYR A 123 -22.11 -14.65 22.58
C TYR A 123 -22.09 -16.17 22.77
N PRO A 124 -23.04 -16.95 22.22
CA PRO A 124 -22.96 -18.41 22.27
C PRO A 124 -21.69 -18.94 21.59
N LEU A 125 -21.38 -18.45 20.38
CA LEU A 125 -20.17 -18.82 19.63
C LEU A 125 -18.88 -18.48 20.40
N LEU A 126 -18.85 -17.33 21.07
CA LEU A 126 -17.71 -16.93 21.91
C LEU A 126 -17.59 -17.78 23.18
N SER A 127 -18.68 -18.38 23.66
CA SER A 127 -18.70 -19.24 24.85
C SER A 127 -18.14 -20.64 24.56
N GLU A 128 -18.24 -21.13 23.32
CA GLU A 128 -17.67 -22.43 22.90
C GLU A 128 -16.15 -22.54 23.09
N GLY A 129 -15.45 -21.41 23.19
CA GLY A 129 -14.03 -21.36 23.47
C GLY A 129 -13.68 -21.63 24.95
N PHE A 130 -14.68 -21.75 25.82
CA PHE A 130 -14.54 -22.01 27.25
C PHE A 130 -15.22 -23.33 27.63
N ASP A 131 -15.03 -23.76 28.88
CA ASP A 131 -15.73 -24.91 29.44
C ASP A 131 -17.25 -24.67 29.42
N ASP A 132 -18.04 -25.71 29.15
CA ASP A 132 -19.52 -25.67 29.03
C ASP A 132 -20.24 -25.03 30.23
N SER A 133 -19.56 -24.93 31.37
CA SER A 133 -20.07 -24.25 32.56
C SER A 133 -20.07 -22.72 32.48
N TYR A 134 -19.30 -22.10 31.57
CA TYR A 134 -19.16 -20.66 31.44
C TYR A 134 -19.89 -20.10 30.22
N GLY A 135 -20.69 -19.06 30.44
CA GLY A 135 -21.33 -18.28 29.39
C GLY A 135 -20.76 -16.87 29.31
N VAL A 136 -20.63 -16.35 28.09
CA VAL A 136 -20.31 -14.94 27.83
C VAL A 136 -21.59 -14.10 28.01
N GLU A 137 -21.56 -13.15 28.95
CA GLU A 137 -22.69 -12.24 29.22
C GLU A 137 -22.67 -11.02 28.30
N THR A 138 -21.48 -10.49 28.07
CA THR A 138 -21.25 -9.26 27.31
C THR A 138 -19.89 -9.35 26.65
N ALA A 139 -19.80 -8.97 25.38
CA ALA A 139 -18.54 -8.91 24.66
C ALA A 139 -18.37 -7.57 23.95
N TRP A 140 -17.13 -7.09 23.92
CA TRP A 140 -16.71 -5.88 23.21
C TRP A 140 -15.30 -6.06 22.70
N ALA A 141 -14.98 -5.41 21.59
CA ALA A 141 -13.67 -5.44 20.99
C ALA A 141 -12.94 -4.12 21.29
N ILE A 142 -11.66 -4.20 21.64
CA ILE A 142 -10.81 -3.05 21.89
C ILE A 142 -9.68 -3.00 20.87
N HIS A 143 -9.30 -1.80 20.45
CA HIS A 143 -8.07 -1.61 19.66
C HIS A 143 -6.91 -1.21 20.58
N SER A 144 -5.68 -1.24 20.05
CA SER A 144 -4.52 -0.66 20.73
C SER A 144 -4.73 0.83 21.01
N ALA A 145 -4.31 1.33 22.18
CA ALA A 145 -4.46 2.73 22.56
C ALA A 145 -3.79 3.69 21.56
N GLY A 146 -2.71 3.26 20.92
CA GLY A 146 -2.00 4.04 19.90
C GLY A 146 -2.54 3.92 18.48
N ALA A 147 -3.59 3.13 18.24
CA ALA A 147 -4.06 2.81 16.88
C ALA A 147 -4.50 4.06 16.09
N MET A 148 -5.29 4.94 16.72
CA MET A 148 -5.77 6.16 16.06
C MET A 148 -4.62 7.13 15.80
N THR A 149 -3.74 7.33 16.78
CA THR A 149 -2.54 8.15 16.63
C THR A 149 -1.63 7.62 15.53
N GLN A 150 -1.47 6.31 15.42
CA GLN A 150 -0.69 5.68 14.36
C GLN A 150 -1.26 5.99 12.98
N ILE A 151 -2.59 5.91 12.81
CA ILE A 151 -3.25 6.27 11.54
C ILE A 151 -3.02 7.74 11.19
N LEU A 152 -3.21 8.64 12.15
CA LEU A 152 -3.00 10.07 11.95
C LEU A 152 -1.54 10.37 11.56
N THR A 153 -0.58 9.74 12.24
CA THR A 153 0.84 9.85 11.92
C THR A 153 1.14 9.32 10.52
N GLU A 154 0.64 8.13 10.16
CA GLU A 154 0.85 7.54 8.82
C GLU A 154 0.31 8.45 7.71
N VAL A 155 -0.90 9.00 7.87
CA VAL A 155 -1.49 9.93 6.88
C VAL A 155 -0.65 11.21 6.79
N THR A 156 -0.20 11.74 7.94
CA THR A 156 0.64 12.94 8.01
C THR A 156 2.00 12.72 7.33
N THR A 157 2.67 11.61 7.63
CA THR A 157 3.97 11.24 7.06
C THR A 157 3.86 11.04 5.55
N ARG A 158 2.89 10.26 5.07
CA ARG A 158 2.68 10.05 3.62
C ARG A 158 2.40 11.35 2.87
N LEU A 159 1.60 12.23 3.46
CA LEU A 159 1.31 13.53 2.88
C LEU A 159 2.55 14.43 2.86
N LEU A 160 3.33 14.42 3.94
CA LEU A 160 4.56 15.19 4.05
C LEU A 160 5.60 14.70 3.03
N ASP A 161 5.80 13.38 2.91
CA ASP A 161 6.72 12.77 1.95
C ASP A 161 6.36 13.17 0.52
N PHE A 162 5.07 13.07 0.16
CA PHE A 162 4.59 13.52 -1.14
C PHE A 162 4.87 15.01 -1.39
N VAL A 163 4.59 15.87 -0.41
CA VAL A 163 4.76 17.32 -0.55
C VAL A 163 6.26 17.69 -0.62
N LEU A 164 7.13 16.98 0.10
CA LEU A 164 8.58 17.16 0.05
C LEU A 164 9.14 16.72 -1.31
N GLU A 165 8.79 15.55 -1.81
CA GLU A 165 9.20 15.08 -3.14
C GLU A 165 8.74 16.04 -4.25
N LEU A 166 7.53 16.59 -4.10
CA LEU A 166 7.02 17.61 -5.01
C LEU A 166 7.83 18.92 -4.89
N SER A 167 8.23 19.32 -3.69
CA SER A 167 9.03 20.53 -3.49
C SER A 167 10.41 20.45 -4.15
N GLU A 168 11.04 19.27 -4.15
CA GLU A 168 12.34 19.06 -4.77
C GLU A 168 12.29 19.13 -6.29
N LYS A 169 11.21 18.61 -6.89
CA LYS A 169 11.08 18.50 -8.35
C LYS A 169 10.48 19.75 -9.01
N PHE A 170 9.91 20.66 -8.24
CA PHE A 170 9.29 21.88 -8.75
C PHE A 170 9.95 23.16 -8.20
N PRO A 171 10.75 23.89 -8.99
CA PRO A 171 11.22 25.24 -8.70
C PRO A 171 10.13 26.21 -8.26
N ASN A 172 10.54 27.12 -7.39
CA ASN A 172 9.68 28.02 -6.62
C ASN A 172 8.85 29.02 -7.45
N GLU A 173 9.22 29.26 -8.71
CA GLU A 173 8.50 30.11 -9.67
C GLU A 173 8.26 29.34 -10.97
N MET A 174 7.04 28.84 -11.14
CA MET A 174 6.60 28.23 -12.40
C MET A 174 5.18 28.73 -12.72
N ALA A 175 4.94 29.10 -13.97
CA ALA A 175 3.61 29.49 -14.43
C ALA A 175 2.68 28.28 -14.42
N LEU A 176 1.40 28.48 -14.05
CA LEU A 176 0.36 27.44 -14.00
C LEU A 176 0.22 26.62 -15.30
N SER A 177 0.58 27.21 -16.45
CA SER A 177 0.60 26.54 -17.75
C SER A 177 1.70 25.50 -17.88
N ASP A 178 2.88 25.75 -17.29
CA ASP A 178 4.05 24.89 -17.40
C ASP A 178 4.02 23.76 -16.36
N MET A 179 3.25 23.95 -15.27
CA MET A 179 3.09 22.97 -14.20
C MET A 179 2.47 21.66 -14.67
N LYS A 180 1.46 21.70 -15.55
CA LYS A 180 0.79 20.48 -16.06
C LYS A 180 1.68 19.66 -16.98
N THR A 181 2.46 20.34 -17.81
CA THR A 181 3.41 19.68 -18.72
C THR A 181 4.51 19.02 -17.91
N ARG A 182 5.04 19.73 -16.92
CA ARG A 182 6.08 19.20 -16.04
C ARG A 182 5.58 18.11 -15.09
N ALA A 183 4.34 18.18 -14.61
CA ALA A 183 3.77 17.13 -13.77
C ALA A 183 3.74 15.77 -14.48
N LYS A 184 3.43 15.79 -15.79
CA LYS A 184 3.52 14.61 -16.66
C LYS A 184 4.95 14.15 -16.93
N GLU A 185 5.89 15.09 -17.10
CA GLU A 185 7.32 14.75 -17.29
C GLU A 185 7.98 14.21 -16.01
N VAL A 186 7.54 14.69 -14.85
CA VAL A 186 8.06 14.32 -13.52
C VAL A 186 7.44 13.02 -13.00
N GLY A 187 6.28 12.62 -13.53
CA GLY A 187 5.53 11.45 -13.06
C GLY A 187 4.98 11.69 -11.65
N VAL A 188 4.22 12.77 -11.45
CA VAL A 188 3.65 13.10 -10.12
C VAL A 188 2.74 11.98 -9.61
N SER A 189 2.03 11.28 -10.49
CA SER A 189 1.24 10.10 -10.13
C SER A 189 2.10 8.95 -9.61
N ASP A 190 3.27 8.73 -10.21
CA ASP A 190 4.20 7.69 -9.74
C ASP A 190 4.80 8.05 -8.38
N LEU A 191 5.12 9.32 -8.15
CA LEU A 191 5.61 9.81 -6.86
C LEU A 191 4.56 9.66 -5.76
N PHE A 192 3.32 10.05 -6.06
CA PHE A 192 2.22 9.86 -5.13
C PHE A 192 1.97 8.39 -4.84
N ASN A 193 1.97 7.53 -5.86
CA ASN A 193 1.77 6.10 -5.66
C ASN A 193 2.89 5.49 -4.79
N ASN A 194 4.13 5.93 -4.96
CA ASN A 194 5.24 5.50 -4.10
C ASN A 194 5.10 6.02 -2.67
N ALA A 195 4.82 7.31 -2.47
CA ALA A 195 4.71 7.91 -1.14
C ALA A 195 3.47 7.42 -0.37
N VAL A 196 2.33 7.30 -1.05
CA VAL A 196 1.03 7.02 -0.42
C VAL A 196 0.70 5.55 -0.38
N PHE A 197 1.05 4.77 -1.41
CA PHE A 197 0.70 3.35 -1.52
C PHE A 197 1.92 2.41 -1.54
N GLY A 198 3.14 2.93 -1.51
CA GLY A 198 4.34 2.11 -1.40
C GLY A 198 4.39 1.34 -0.08
N ASP A 199 4.44 0.02 -0.15
CA ASP A 199 4.81 -0.82 0.99
C ASP A 199 6.30 -0.60 1.29
N ASN A 200 6.59 -0.14 2.52
CA ASN A 200 7.88 0.34 3.04
C ASN A 200 8.20 1.82 2.75
N ALA A 201 7.76 2.71 3.64
CA ALA A 201 8.48 3.94 3.96
C ALA A 201 9.87 3.58 4.53
N THR A 202 10.77 3.09 3.68
CA THR A 202 12.19 2.97 3.98
C THR A 202 12.82 4.29 3.57
N ILE A 203 13.16 5.08 4.59
CA ILE A 203 14.03 6.24 4.48
C ILE A 203 15.30 5.81 3.73
N VAL A 204 15.55 6.41 2.56
CA VAL A 204 16.86 6.33 1.91
C VAL A 204 17.31 7.75 1.57
N VAL A 205 17.88 8.42 2.57
CA VAL A 205 18.78 9.56 2.35
C VAL A 205 20.12 8.97 1.91
N GLY A 206 20.38 8.93 0.61
CA GLY A 206 21.64 8.41 0.07
C GLY A 206 21.66 8.39 -1.45
N ASP A 207 22.49 9.26 -2.03
CA ASP A 207 22.79 9.32 -3.46
C ASP A 207 23.51 8.04 -3.88
N SER A 208 22.76 7.05 -4.35
CA SER A 208 23.13 5.86 -5.15
C SER A 208 22.48 4.55 -4.67
N ASN A 209 21.20 4.31 -5.03
CA ASN A 209 20.78 2.92 -5.27
C ASN A 209 19.56 2.79 -6.19
N THR A 210 19.57 1.74 -7.00
CA THR A 210 18.57 1.39 -8.00
C THR A 210 17.21 1.09 -7.35
N GLN A 211 16.25 1.98 -7.59
CA GLN A 211 14.85 1.79 -7.25
C GLN A 211 14.32 0.55 -7.96
N THR A 212 13.91 -0.46 -7.20
CA THR A 212 13.16 -1.59 -7.74
C THR A 212 11.73 -1.12 -7.91
N ILE A 213 11.42 -0.56 -9.08
CA ILE A 213 10.06 -0.24 -9.49
C ILE A 213 9.24 -1.53 -9.38
N ARG A 214 8.29 -1.58 -8.44
CA ARG A 214 7.31 -2.65 -8.36
C ARG A 214 6.30 -2.46 -9.50
N ASN A 215 6.71 -2.81 -10.73
CA ASN A 215 5.72 -3.15 -11.75
C ASN A 215 5.09 -4.48 -11.33
N THR A 216 3.77 -4.44 -11.18
CA THR A 216 2.92 -5.59 -10.88
C THR A 216 2.82 -6.45 -12.13
N VAL A 217 3.80 -7.33 -12.34
CA VAL A 217 3.65 -8.44 -13.28
C VAL A 217 2.85 -9.52 -12.57
N ASN A 218 1.62 -9.77 -13.03
CA ASN A 218 0.81 -10.88 -12.54
C ASN A 218 1.36 -12.21 -13.07
N LYS A 219 1.32 -13.25 -12.25
CA LYS A 219 1.76 -14.61 -12.61
C LYS A 219 1.00 -15.12 -13.83
N ASN A 220 1.71 -15.64 -14.83
CA ASN A 220 1.18 -16.09 -16.13
C ASN A 220 0.52 -15.01 -17.02
N ASP A 221 0.67 -13.72 -16.73
CA ASP A 221 0.15 -12.66 -17.59
C ASP A 221 1.23 -12.12 -18.53
N MET A 222 1.21 -12.61 -19.78
CA MET A 222 2.13 -12.15 -20.83
C MET A 222 1.90 -10.69 -21.21
N ALA A 223 0.67 -10.18 -21.14
CA ALA A 223 0.36 -8.80 -21.50
C ALA A 223 1.04 -7.83 -20.51
N SER A 224 0.95 -8.12 -19.21
CA SER A 224 1.67 -7.39 -18.17
C SER A 224 3.20 -7.40 -18.37
N LEU A 225 3.79 -8.55 -18.71
CA LEU A 225 5.23 -8.65 -18.96
C LEU A 225 5.69 -7.81 -20.16
N ILE A 226 4.92 -7.84 -21.26
CA ILE A 226 5.19 -7.04 -22.46
C ILE A 226 5.15 -5.55 -22.15
N GLU A 227 4.17 -5.10 -21.36
CA GLU A 227 4.04 -3.71 -20.98
C GLU A 227 5.25 -3.21 -20.19
N VAL A 228 5.73 -4.01 -19.21
CA VAL A 228 6.96 -3.69 -18.47
C VAL A 228 8.17 -3.57 -19.40
N LEU A 229 8.32 -4.47 -20.35
CA LEU A 229 9.46 -4.45 -21.26
C LEU A 229 9.40 -3.27 -22.24
N LYS A 230 8.22 -2.92 -22.74
CA LYS A 230 8.01 -1.73 -23.58
C LYS A 230 8.29 -0.43 -22.82
N GLN A 231 7.82 -0.32 -21.58
CA GLN A 231 8.12 0.83 -20.71
C GLN A 231 9.63 0.99 -20.49
N ASN A 232 10.38 -0.12 -20.47
CA ASN A 232 11.83 -0.14 -20.36
C ASN A 232 12.56 -0.05 -21.71
N LYS A 233 11.88 0.42 -22.77
CA LYS A 233 12.45 0.65 -24.12
C LYS A 233 13.06 -0.60 -24.76
N VAL A 234 12.58 -1.80 -24.42
CA VAL A 234 12.92 -3.02 -25.16
C VAL A 234 12.22 -2.98 -26.52
N SER A 235 12.92 -3.35 -27.58
CA SER A 235 12.38 -3.34 -28.94
C SER A 235 11.28 -4.39 -29.10
N ASP A 236 10.30 -4.13 -29.98
CA ASP A 236 9.22 -5.10 -30.26
C ASP A 236 9.78 -6.44 -30.80
N GLU A 237 10.86 -6.41 -31.60
CA GLU A 237 11.56 -7.60 -32.11
C GLU A 237 12.14 -8.48 -30.98
N ASP A 238 12.68 -7.83 -29.94
CA ASP A 238 13.24 -8.53 -28.77
C ASP A 238 12.14 -9.11 -27.88
N ILE A 239 10.99 -8.45 -27.80
CA ILE A 239 9.81 -8.93 -27.05
C ILE A 239 9.22 -10.16 -27.74
N GLU A 240 9.09 -10.16 -29.07
CA GLU A 240 8.67 -11.35 -29.83
C GLU A 240 9.63 -12.53 -29.61
N SER A 241 10.93 -12.25 -29.61
CA SER A 241 11.96 -13.26 -29.31
C SER A 241 11.84 -13.83 -27.90
N LEU A 242 11.43 -13.02 -26.91
CA LEU A 242 11.16 -13.48 -25.54
C LEU A 242 9.93 -14.37 -25.48
N GLN A 243 8.86 -14.03 -26.21
CA GLN A 243 7.64 -14.86 -26.25
C GLN A 243 7.96 -16.27 -26.76
N VAL A 244 8.72 -16.36 -27.84
CA VAL A 244 9.17 -17.65 -28.40
C VAL A 244 10.05 -18.42 -27.40
N ALA A 245 10.94 -17.74 -26.68
CA ALA A 245 11.78 -18.36 -25.66
C ALA A 245 10.95 -18.92 -24.48
N ILE A 246 9.95 -18.16 -24.00
CA ILE A 246 9.04 -18.58 -22.92
C ILE A 246 8.17 -19.78 -23.37
N GLU A 247 7.69 -19.79 -24.61
CA GLU A 247 6.95 -20.92 -25.17
C GLU A 247 7.82 -22.18 -25.35
N THR A 248 9.08 -22.00 -25.77
CA THR A 248 10.04 -23.10 -25.93
C THR A 248 10.41 -23.73 -24.59
N ASP A 249 10.54 -22.90 -23.54
CA ASP A 249 10.85 -23.36 -22.18
C ASP A 249 9.61 -23.82 -21.39
N LYS A 250 8.42 -23.84 -22.03
CA LYS A 250 7.16 -24.27 -21.41
C LYS A 250 7.16 -25.78 -21.15
N GLY A 251 7.59 -26.16 -19.95
CA GLY A 251 7.58 -27.55 -19.47
C GLY A 251 8.95 -28.13 -19.11
N SER A 252 10.02 -27.34 -19.29
CA SER A 252 11.39 -27.71 -18.94
C SER A 252 11.54 -27.99 -17.43
N THR A 253 12.41 -28.93 -17.08
CA THR A 253 12.70 -29.34 -15.69
C THR A 253 13.26 -28.20 -14.85
N GLU A 254 13.92 -27.24 -15.49
CA GLU A 254 14.56 -26.05 -14.93
C GLU A 254 13.50 -25.06 -14.42
N VAL A 255 12.48 -24.79 -15.23
CA VAL A 255 11.34 -23.92 -14.87
C VAL A 255 10.53 -24.51 -13.71
N LYS A 256 10.42 -25.85 -13.65
CA LYS A 256 9.79 -26.55 -12.51
C LYS A 256 10.61 -26.49 -11.22
N SER A 257 11.92 -26.25 -11.32
CA SER A 257 12.84 -26.13 -10.19
C SER A 257 13.02 -24.69 -9.67
N GLY A 258 12.29 -23.71 -10.23
CA GLY A 258 12.42 -22.30 -9.86
C GLY A 258 13.59 -21.57 -10.54
N ASN A 259 14.13 -22.12 -11.63
CA ASN A 259 15.18 -21.49 -12.43
C ASN A 259 14.64 -21.09 -13.81
N PHE A 260 15.27 -20.10 -14.44
CA PHE A 260 14.95 -19.75 -15.84
C PHE A 260 15.33 -20.91 -16.78
N GLY A 261 14.52 -21.14 -17.81
CA GLY A 261 14.85 -22.09 -18.86
C GLY A 261 16.07 -21.65 -19.68
N SER A 262 16.66 -22.57 -20.44
CA SER A 262 17.89 -22.32 -21.20
C SER A 262 17.67 -21.29 -22.31
N SER A 263 16.49 -21.25 -22.92
CA SER A 263 16.13 -20.30 -23.97
C SER A 263 15.94 -18.89 -23.42
N VAL A 264 15.23 -18.77 -22.28
CA VAL A 264 15.02 -17.50 -21.57
C VAL A 264 16.34 -16.94 -21.02
N SER A 265 17.19 -17.80 -20.45
CA SER A 265 18.52 -17.40 -19.97
C SER A 265 19.43 -16.94 -21.12
N GLY A 266 19.36 -17.61 -22.27
CA GLY A 266 20.07 -17.18 -23.48
C GLY A 266 19.59 -15.82 -23.98
N TRP A 267 18.28 -15.61 -24.02
CA TRP A 267 17.69 -14.32 -24.37
C TRP A 267 18.12 -13.20 -23.41
N MET A 268 18.08 -13.45 -22.09
CA MET A 268 18.57 -12.49 -21.09
C MET A 268 20.04 -12.12 -21.33
N GLY A 269 20.88 -13.10 -21.68
CA GLY A 269 22.27 -12.86 -22.06
C GLY A 269 22.43 -11.92 -23.27
N THR A 270 21.61 -12.12 -24.32
CA THR A 270 21.63 -11.25 -25.50
C THR A 270 21.19 -9.82 -25.17
N MET A 271 20.19 -9.65 -24.31
CA MET A 271 19.71 -8.34 -23.89
C MET A 271 20.71 -7.59 -23.01
N VAL A 272 21.37 -8.29 -22.07
CA VAL A 272 22.47 -7.70 -21.29
C VAL A 272 23.64 -7.30 -22.20
N SER A 273 23.93 -8.07 -23.25
CA SER A 273 24.94 -7.71 -24.25
C SER A 273 24.52 -6.48 -25.08
N LYS A 274 23.23 -6.32 -25.40
CA LYS A 274 22.70 -5.15 -26.10
C LYS A 274 22.75 -3.88 -25.23
N ALA A 275 22.53 -4.01 -23.93
CA ALA A 275 22.76 -2.94 -22.96
C ALA A 275 24.25 -2.55 -22.91
N ALA A 276 25.15 -3.54 -22.95
CA ALA A 276 26.59 -3.30 -22.94
C ALA A 276 27.09 -2.62 -24.23
N SER A 277 26.44 -2.88 -25.36
CA SER A 277 26.76 -2.24 -26.64
C SER A 277 26.06 -0.90 -26.85
N THR A 278 25.44 -0.31 -25.82
CA THR A 278 24.68 0.97 -25.88
C THR A 278 23.47 0.98 -26.84
N LEU A 279 23.05 -0.19 -27.34
CA LEU A 279 21.88 -0.33 -28.22
C LEU A 279 20.57 -0.28 -27.43
N TRP A 280 20.65 -0.53 -26.13
CA TRP A 280 19.57 -0.39 -25.18
C TRP A 280 19.97 0.68 -24.14
N ASP A 281 19.13 1.72 -24.01
CA ASP A 281 19.34 2.92 -23.19
C ASP A 281 19.16 2.65 -21.68
N VAL A 282 19.76 1.56 -21.19
CA VAL A 282 19.72 1.08 -19.80
C VAL A 282 21.13 0.65 -19.40
N LYS A 283 21.60 1.09 -18.22
CA LYS A 283 22.91 0.67 -17.69
C LYS A 283 22.95 -0.85 -17.53
N VAL A 284 24.03 -1.50 -17.97
CA VAL A 284 24.20 -2.98 -17.99
C VAL A 284 23.83 -3.67 -16.67
N GLY A 285 24.18 -3.07 -15.53
CA GLY A 285 23.84 -3.60 -14.21
C GLY A 285 22.34 -3.52 -13.88
N ALA A 286 21.64 -2.48 -14.34
CA ALA A 286 20.20 -2.34 -14.17
C ALA A 286 19.43 -3.24 -15.15
N ALA A 287 19.94 -3.42 -16.36
CA ALA A 287 19.35 -4.27 -17.39
C ALA A 287 19.19 -5.73 -16.94
N GLY A 288 20.24 -6.34 -16.39
CA GLY A 288 20.18 -7.73 -15.91
C GLY A 288 19.22 -7.93 -14.75
N SER A 289 19.25 -7.02 -13.77
CA SER A 289 18.37 -7.05 -12.60
C SER A 289 16.90 -6.87 -12.99
N LEU A 290 16.62 -5.94 -13.91
CA LEU A 290 15.28 -5.65 -14.39
C LEU A 290 14.66 -6.85 -15.12
N LEU A 291 15.40 -7.48 -16.03
CA LEU A 291 14.93 -8.65 -16.77
C LEU A 291 14.70 -9.85 -15.84
N ALA A 292 15.64 -10.11 -14.93
CA ALA A 292 15.50 -11.21 -13.96
C ALA A 292 14.27 -11.00 -13.08
N THR A 293 14.01 -9.76 -12.63
CA THR A 293 12.87 -9.42 -11.79
C THR A 293 11.55 -9.52 -12.54
N ALA A 294 11.47 -8.97 -13.76
CA ALA A 294 10.24 -8.98 -14.55
C ALA A 294 9.84 -10.41 -14.96
N ILE A 295 10.82 -11.20 -15.43
CA ILE A 295 10.61 -12.57 -15.87
C ILE A 295 10.36 -13.49 -14.67
N GLY A 296 11.06 -13.31 -13.55
CA GLY A 296 10.83 -14.07 -12.31
C GLY A 296 9.39 -13.93 -11.81
N LYS A 297 8.89 -12.69 -11.74
CA LYS A 297 7.49 -12.41 -11.40
C LYS A 297 6.48 -13.08 -12.34
N TYR A 298 6.78 -13.12 -13.64
CA TYR A 298 5.92 -13.82 -14.62
C TYR A 298 5.81 -15.32 -14.32
N TYR A 299 6.92 -15.98 -13.98
CA TYR A 299 6.94 -17.39 -13.58
C TYR A 299 6.42 -17.62 -12.15
N GLY A 300 6.34 -16.57 -11.32
CA GLY A 300 5.77 -16.59 -9.99
C GLY A 300 6.71 -17.13 -8.91
N PHE A 301 8.01 -16.85 -9.05
CA PHE A 301 9.04 -17.04 -8.03
C PHE A 301 9.80 -15.74 -7.74
#